data_AF-A0A830ED05-F1
#
_entry.id   AF-A0A830ED05-F1
#
_cell.length_a   1.000
_cell.length_b   1.000
_cell.length_c   1.000
_cell.angle_alpha   90.00
_cell.angle_beta   90.00
_cell.angle_gamma   90.00
#
_symmetry.space_group_name_H-M   'P 1'
#
loop_
_entity.id
_entity.type
_entity.pdbx_description
1 polymer ?
#
loop_
_entity_poly.entity_id
_entity_poly.type
_entity_poly.pdbx_seq_one_letter_code
_entity_poly.pdbx_strand_id
1 'polypeptide(L)'
;MQSPPTGSSGGSSDLLVEIVETLEACGLDDDAYQLHEYVDPGALEQLIASADETIAVQFTVEGIPLGVSPDGVDVIIEDESQSVGE
;
A
#
# COMPACT_ATOMS: atom_id res chain seq x y z
N MET A 1 5.17 17.13 -29.72
CA MET A 1 5.55 16.04 -28.79
C MET A 1 4.61 16.09 -27.61
N GLN A 2 3.43 15.47 -27.73
CA GLN A 2 2.53 15.29 -26.59
C GLN A 2 2.91 13.95 -25.95
N SER A 3 3.45 14.02 -24.73
CA SER A 3 3.60 12.86 -23.86
C SER A 3 2.22 12.22 -23.66
N PRO A 4 2.11 10.88 -23.65
CA PRO A 4 0.84 10.26 -23.29
C PRO A 4 0.51 10.63 -21.84
N PRO A 5 -0.76 10.77 -21.47
CA PRO A 5 -1.12 10.61 -20.07
C PRO A 5 -0.73 9.17 -19.72
N THR A 6 0.16 8.98 -18.75
CA THR A 6 0.20 7.75 -17.97
C THR A 6 -1.12 7.70 -17.21
N GLY A 7 -2.20 7.40 -17.93
CA GLY A 7 -3.32 6.71 -17.32
C GLY A 7 -2.74 5.37 -16.95
N SER A 8 -2.37 5.20 -15.67
CA SER A 8 -2.14 3.89 -15.11
C SER A 8 -3.38 3.09 -15.46
N SER A 9 -3.21 2.12 -16.37
CA SER A 9 -4.23 1.15 -16.68
C SER A 9 -4.24 0.20 -15.50
N GLY A 10 -4.76 0.71 -14.37
CA GLY A 10 -4.71 0.10 -13.04
C GLY A 10 -5.38 -1.26 -13.06
N GLY A 11 -4.55 -2.29 -13.11
CA GLY A 11 -4.92 -3.65 -12.80
C GLY A 11 -3.96 -4.14 -11.74
N SER A 12 -4.35 -5.19 -11.02
CA SER A 12 -3.80 -5.62 -9.72
C SER A 12 -2.28 -5.76 -9.62
N SER A 13 -1.60 -5.80 -10.77
CA SER A 13 -0.15 -5.67 -10.89
C SER A 13 0.41 -4.31 -10.45
N ASP A 14 -0.30 -3.21 -10.66
CA ASP A 14 0.17 -1.85 -10.31
C ASP A 14 0.21 -1.70 -8.78
N LEU A 15 -0.89 -2.06 -8.13
CA LEU A 15 -1.00 -2.06 -6.67
C LEU A 15 0.03 -2.98 -6.00
N LEU A 16 0.25 -4.17 -6.55
CA LEU A 16 1.28 -5.08 -6.03
C LEU A 16 2.67 -4.46 -6.09
N VAL A 17 3.03 -3.84 -7.22
CA VAL A 17 4.33 -3.20 -7.40
C VAL A 17 4.49 -2.05 -6.41
N GLU A 18 3.47 -1.19 -6.25
CA GLU A 18 3.53 -0.10 -5.27
C GLU A 18 3.70 -0.59 -3.83
N ILE A 19 3.03 -1.68 -3.44
CA ILE A 19 3.20 -2.27 -2.10
C ILE A 19 4.64 -2.76 -1.91
N VAL A 20 5.20 -3.46 -2.90
CA VAL A 20 6.57 -3.99 -2.82
C VAL A 20 7.59 -2.85 -2.77
N GLU A 21 7.46 -1.85 -3.65
CA GLU A 21 8.35 -0.68 -3.65
C GLU A 21 8.30 0.09 -2.33
N THR A 22 7.11 0.20 -1.72
CA THR A 22 6.94 0.84 -0.40
C THR A 22 7.64 0.05 0.71
N LEU A 23 7.54 -1.28 0.67
CA LEU A 23 8.21 -2.17 1.62
C LEU A 23 9.74 -2.13 1.47
N GLU A 24 10.23 -2.16 0.23
CA GLU A 24 11.65 -2.02 -0.09
C GLU A 24 12.19 -0.66 0.37
N ALA A 25 11.43 0.43 0.18
CA ALA A 25 11.79 1.76 0.66
C ALA A 25 11.89 1.83 2.20
N CYS A 26 11.14 0.98 2.90
CA CYS A 26 11.21 0.81 4.35
C CYS A 26 12.35 -0.14 4.80
N GLY A 27 13.04 -0.78 3.85
CA GLY A 27 14.17 -1.69 4.09
C GLY A 27 13.78 -3.17 4.21
N LEU A 28 12.60 -3.55 3.70
CA LEU A 28 12.14 -4.94 3.69
C LEU A 28 12.24 -5.52 2.27
N ASP A 29 13.18 -6.45 2.06
CA ASP A 29 13.36 -7.15 0.79
C ASP A 29 12.14 -8.02 0.44
N ASP A 30 11.79 -8.14 -0.85
CA ASP A 30 10.66 -8.94 -1.33
C ASP A 30 10.80 -10.44 -1.03
N ASP A 31 12.04 -10.93 -0.89
CA ASP A 31 12.32 -12.30 -0.46
C ASP A 31 12.07 -12.53 1.05
N ALA A 32 11.98 -11.47 1.86
CA ALA A 32 11.82 -11.56 3.32
C ALA A 32 10.36 -11.82 3.76
N TYR A 33 9.39 -11.61 2.87
CA TYR A 33 7.97 -11.78 3.17
C TYR A 33 7.22 -12.40 2.00
N GLN A 34 6.04 -12.95 2.29
CA GLN A 34 5.11 -13.40 1.26
C GLN A 34 3.87 -12.54 1.34
N LEU A 35 3.70 -11.59 0.41
CA LEU A 35 2.59 -10.62 0.47
C LEU A 35 1.23 -11.30 0.61
N HIS A 36 1.01 -12.42 -0.10
CA HIS A 36 -0.23 -13.20 -0.06
C HIS A 36 -0.56 -13.85 1.28
N GLU A 37 0.41 -13.99 2.21
CA GLU A 37 0.15 -14.44 3.58
C GLU A 37 -0.50 -13.31 4.42
N TYR A 38 -0.28 -12.05 4.03
CA TYR A 38 -0.77 -10.86 4.71
C TYR A 38 -2.02 -10.28 4.04
N VAL A 39 -1.97 -10.11 2.73
CA VAL A 39 -3.02 -9.49 1.94
C VAL A 39 -2.99 -10.01 0.50
N ASP A 40 -4.17 -10.23 -0.08
CA ASP A 40 -4.29 -10.52 -1.50
C ASP A 40 -4.45 -9.18 -2.26
N PRO A 41 -3.48 -8.77 -3.10
CA PRO A 41 -3.54 -7.49 -3.79
C PRO A 41 -4.68 -7.44 -4.82
N GLY A 42 -5.07 -8.57 -5.39
CA GLY A 42 -6.23 -8.65 -6.29
C GLY A 42 -7.56 -8.48 -5.56
N ALA A 43 -7.68 -8.99 -4.33
CA ALA A 43 -8.83 -8.75 -3.47
C ALA A 43 -8.84 -7.31 -2.95
N LEU A 44 -7.68 -6.75 -2.64
CA LEU A 44 -7.53 -5.37 -2.16
C LEU A 44 -7.95 -4.35 -3.21
N GLU A 45 -7.49 -4.55 -4.45
CA GLU A 45 -7.90 -3.73 -5.58
C GLU A 45 -9.41 -3.84 -5.82
N GLN A 46 -9.97 -5.06 -5.81
CA GLN A 46 -11.41 -5.24 -5.96
C GLN A 46 -12.21 -4.60 -4.82
N LEU A 47 -11.70 -4.65 -3.59
CA LEU A 47 -12.34 -4.03 -2.44
C LEU A 47 -12.37 -2.51 -2.59
N ILE A 48 -11.25 -1.90 -2.98
CA ILE A 48 -11.14 -0.46 -3.23
C ILE A 48 -12.01 -0.04 -4.42
N ALA A 49 -11.99 -0.82 -5.50
CA ALA A 49 -12.79 -0.55 -6.70
C ALA A 49 -14.30 -0.76 -6.49
N SER A 50 -14.68 -1.65 -5.57
CA SER A 50 -16.08 -1.91 -5.24
C SER A 50 -16.66 -0.91 -4.24
N ALA A 51 -15.83 -0.13 -3.56
CA ALA A 51 -16.29 0.83 -2.58
C ALA A 51 -16.91 2.05 -3.29
N ASP A 52 -18.16 2.38 -2.97
CA ASP A 52 -18.81 3.61 -3.43
C ASP A 52 -18.18 4.88 -2.83
N GLU A 53 -17.44 4.73 -1.73
CA GLU A 53 -16.72 5.78 -1.02
C GLU A 53 -15.21 5.48 -0.95
N THR A 54 -14.40 6.53 -0.79
CA THR A 54 -12.94 6.40 -0.68
C THR A 54 -12.58 5.70 0.64
N ILE A 55 -12.31 4.40 0.57
CA ILE A 55 -11.82 3.62 1.70
C ILE A 55 -10.30 3.50 1.66
N ALA A 56 -9.70 3.41 2.85
CA ALA A 56 -8.30 3.07 3.04
C ALA A 56 -8.22 1.77 3.84
N VAL A 57 -7.41 0.83 3.36
CA VAL A 57 -7.19 -0.47 4.00
C VAL A 57 -5.80 -0.46 4.61
N GLN A 58 -5.73 -0.69 5.92
CA GLN A 58 -4.47 -0.75 6.65
C GLN A 58 -4.16 -2.19 7.03
N PHE A 59 -2.91 -2.60 6.81
CA PHE A 59 -2.39 -3.90 7.22
C PHE A 59 -0.91 -3.79 7.61
N THR A 60 -0.38 -4.80 8.28
CA THR A 60 1.02 -4.81 8.74
C THR A 60 1.75 -5.99 8.12
N VAL A 61 2.89 -5.73 7.47
CA VAL A 61 3.78 -6.75 6.90
C VAL A 61 5.11 -6.69 7.62
N GLU A 62 5.52 -7.78 8.27
CA GLU A 62 6.80 -7.84 9.02
C GLU A 62 7.00 -6.67 10.03
N GLY A 63 5.90 -6.15 10.60
CA GLY A 63 5.94 -5.02 11.54
C GLY A 63 5.89 -3.63 10.88
N ILE A 64 5.82 -3.54 9.55
CA ILE A 64 5.66 -2.30 8.80
C ILE A 64 4.16 -2.08 8.50
N PRO A 65 3.52 -1.07 9.11
CA PRO A 65 2.13 -0.73 8.80
C PRO A 65 2.03 -0.02 7.45
N LEU A 66 1.24 -0.58 6.54
CA LEU A 66 0.94 -0.07 5.22
C LEU A 66 -0.53 0.36 5.15
N GLY A 67 -0.77 1.49 4.51
CA GLY A 67 -2.10 1.97 4.16
C GLY A 67 -2.26 1.97 2.65
N VAL A 68 -3.34 1.36 2.16
CA VAL A 68 -3.64 1.26 0.74
C VAL A 68 -4.98 1.92 0.47
N SER A 69 -4.97 2.84 -0.49
CA SER A 69 -6.10 3.67 -0.90
C SER A 69 -6.17 3.70 -2.42
N PRO A 70 -7.28 4.18 -3.02
CA PRO A 70 -7.33 4.40 -4.47
C PRO A 70 -6.31 5.44 -4.98
N ASP A 71 -5.70 6.22 -4.06
CA ASP A 71 -4.65 7.19 -4.37
C ASP A 71 -3.25 6.54 -4.44
N GLY A 72 -3.07 5.34 -3.87
CA GLY A 72 -1.80 4.63 -3.82
C GLY A 72 -1.55 3.94 -2.48
N VAL A 73 -0.28 3.57 -2.24
CA VAL A 73 0.21 2.88 -1.05
C VAL A 73 1.15 3.79 -0.27
N ASP A 74 0.98 3.86 1.05
CA ASP A 74 1.83 4.67 1.94
C ASP A 74 2.11 3.95 3.26
N VAL A 75 3.25 4.25 3.91
CA VAL A 75 3.59 3.69 5.22
C VAL A 75 2.91 4.51 6.31
N ILE A 76 2.09 3.86 7.14
CA ILE A 76 1.41 4.56 8.24
C ILE A 76 2.37 4.72 9.40
N ILE A 77 3.07 5.85 9.43
CA ILE A 77 3.89 6.21 10.58
C ILE A 77 2.93 6.57 11.72
N GLU A 78 2.78 5.68 12.69
CA GLU A 78 2.13 6.00 13.95
C GLU A 78 3.05 7.01 14.66
N ASP A 79 2.72 8.29 14.55
CA ASP A 79 3.52 9.35 15.14
C ASP A 79 3.58 9.12 16.66
N GLU A 80 4.72 8.64 17.13
CA GLU A 80 5.01 8.45 18.54
C GLU A 80 5.18 9.79 19.30
N SER A 81 4.63 10.91 18.81
CA SER A 81 4.51 12.14 19.61
C SER A 81 3.31 12.11 20.57
N GLN A 82 3.25 11.11 21.46
CA GLN A 82 2.70 11.33 22.81
C GLN A 82 3.50 10.56 23.86
N SER A 83 4.76 10.96 24.04
CA SER A 83 5.38 10.98 25.38
C SER A 83 5.95 12.38 25.66
N VAL A 84 5.04 13.36 25.73
CA VAL A 84 5.23 14.55 26.57
C VAL A 84 4.31 14.38 27.77
N GLY A 85 4.93 14.19 28.94
CA GLY A 85 4.29 14.15 30.25
C GLY A 85 4.95 13.07 31.10
N GLU A 86 5.67 13.36 32.19
CA GLU A 86 5.86 14.57 32.99
C GLU A 86 7.18 14.45 33.77
#